data_AF-A0A3N5P9E7-F1
#
_entry.id   AF-A0A3N5P9E7-F1
#
_cell.length_a   1.000
_cell.length_b   1.000
_cell.length_c   1.000
_cell.angle_alpha   90.00
_cell.angle_beta   90.00
_cell.angle_gamma   90.00
#
_symmetry.space_group_name_H-M   'P 1'
#
loop_
_entity.id
_entity.type
_entity.pdbx_description
1 polymer ?
#
loop_
_entity_poly.entity_id
_entity_poly.type
_entity_poly.pdbx_seq_one_letter_code
_entity_poly.pdbx_strand_id
1 'polypeptide(L)'
;MVSGNGNHEEELYKLRHSTAHVMAEAVLQMFPEGKLAFGPPVENGFYYDFDLPRPLTVEDLEEIERRMVEIVRGDYPFEHRDVSVAEARAMFAGQPYKLDQIEKLSSGEEDEHGESGSEPVNTLSIYAHHEFTDLCRGPHVERTGQIPPDAFKLLSVAGAYWRGQENQPMLQRIYGTVWPTQQELQKHMEWLAEVEKRDHRKLGKDLDLFSFHEDAGAGLVYSREYFGLARARLAEGGIMTYWLPVYQLDAKEMRSVIGAFCAVFDDCSLWTGYGLEWMLVGTREARGPVSVERFTAQWRDPVVAGRLLEAGLDGPAQLGALFLADAEALRELVAGAPPLEDDHPYRLSPRIASGRDEDEFVRLMQIDAPVRRFADSALVRRLWPEALREPSRQAFLAQDAVNAAHFGRNEPAGTGLDELARLLVGTRLRAPVLWETGTSLAEVGTAEAMAGAGERPP
;
A
#
# COMPACT_ATOMS: atom_id res chain seq x y z
N MET A 1 -18.03 4.69 -28.42
CA MET A 1 -18.20 3.22 -28.44
C MET A 1 -17.36 2.65 -27.32
N VAL A 2 -17.94 2.52 -26.13
CA VAL A 2 -17.35 1.87 -24.96
C VAL A 2 -18.46 1.02 -24.36
N SER A 3 -18.58 -0.22 -24.82
CA SER A 3 -19.64 -1.15 -24.36
C SER A 3 -19.16 -2.61 -24.39
N GLY A 4 -17.85 -2.85 -24.42
CA GLY A 4 -17.27 -4.19 -24.60
C GLY A 4 -16.55 -4.77 -23.38
N ASN A 5 -16.19 -3.97 -22.38
CA ASN A 5 -15.36 -4.45 -21.25
C ASN A 5 -16.17 -5.00 -20.06
N GLY A 6 -17.35 -4.44 -19.78
CA GLY A 6 -18.14 -4.81 -18.59
C GLY A 6 -18.59 -6.27 -18.58
N ASN A 7 -18.94 -6.82 -19.74
CA ASN A 7 -19.39 -8.22 -19.83
C ASN A 7 -18.24 -9.21 -19.57
N HIS A 8 -16.99 -8.86 -19.92
CA HIS A 8 -15.85 -9.76 -19.72
C HIS A 8 -15.40 -9.80 -18.26
N GLU A 9 -15.39 -8.65 -17.58
CA GLU A 9 -15.06 -8.57 -16.15
C GLU A 9 -16.12 -9.29 -15.29
N GLU A 10 -17.40 -9.15 -15.64
CA GLU A 10 -18.49 -9.85 -14.96
C GLU A 10 -18.40 -11.38 -15.13
N GLU A 11 -18.08 -11.87 -16.33
CA GLU A 11 -17.91 -13.30 -16.58
C GLU A 11 -16.69 -13.87 -15.84
N LEU A 12 -15.57 -13.13 -15.80
CA LEU A 12 -14.41 -13.51 -14.99
C LEU A 12 -14.74 -13.53 -13.50
N TYR A 13 -15.52 -12.56 -13.02
CA TYR A 13 -15.98 -12.52 -11.64
C TYR A 13 -16.77 -13.79 -11.29
N LYS A 14 -17.80 -14.13 -12.09
CA LYS A 14 -18.60 -15.36 -11.91
C LYS A 14 -17.73 -16.60 -11.92
N LEU A 15 -16.80 -16.69 -12.88
CA LEU A 15 -15.92 -17.83 -13.04
C LEU A 15 -15.01 -18.03 -11.82
N ARG A 16 -14.37 -16.95 -11.33
CA ARG A 16 -13.49 -16.98 -10.15
C ARG A 16 -14.26 -17.31 -8.89
N HIS A 17 -15.41 -16.69 -8.70
CA HIS A 17 -16.24 -16.91 -7.53
C HIS A 17 -16.76 -18.35 -7.46
N SER A 18 -17.20 -18.89 -8.59
CA SER A 18 -17.66 -20.28 -8.70
C SER A 18 -16.52 -21.28 -8.49
N THR A 19 -15.31 -20.96 -8.97
CA THR A 19 -14.13 -21.80 -8.75
C THR A 19 -13.70 -21.79 -7.28
N ALA A 20 -13.86 -20.67 -6.57
CA ALA A 20 -13.64 -20.60 -5.12
C ALA A 20 -14.59 -21.53 -4.35
N HIS A 21 -15.87 -21.59 -4.76
CA HIS A 21 -16.86 -22.51 -4.19
C HIS A 21 -16.50 -23.97 -4.45
N VAL A 22 -16.10 -24.32 -5.68
CA VAL A 22 -15.64 -25.68 -6.02
C VAL A 22 -14.38 -26.06 -5.22
N MET A 23 -13.46 -25.13 -5.00
CA MET A 23 -12.30 -25.34 -4.14
C MET A 23 -12.72 -25.59 -2.69
N ALA A 24 -13.66 -24.81 -2.15
CA ALA A 24 -14.15 -24.99 -0.79
C ALA A 24 -14.83 -26.35 -0.59
N GLU A 25 -15.61 -26.80 -1.57
CA GLU A 25 -16.14 -28.16 -1.57
C GLU A 25 -15.02 -29.21 -1.52
N ALA A 26 -14.04 -29.12 -2.44
CA ALA A 26 -12.93 -30.06 -2.50
C ALA A 26 -12.15 -30.13 -1.18
N VAL A 27 -11.96 -28.99 -0.51
CA VAL A 27 -11.34 -28.91 0.82
C VAL A 27 -12.21 -29.61 1.87
N LEU A 28 -13.52 -29.37 1.90
CA LEU A 28 -14.41 -30.01 2.88
C LEU A 28 -14.55 -31.52 2.65
N GLN A 29 -14.44 -32.02 1.42
CA GLN A 29 -14.37 -33.45 1.15
C GLN A 29 -13.10 -34.09 1.75
N MET A 30 -11.99 -33.35 1.84
CA MET A 30 -10.75 -33.80 2.49
C MET A 30 -10.76 -33.58 4.00
N PHE A 31 -11.39 -32.51 4.47
CA PHE A 31 -11.48 -32.10 5.86
C PHE A 31 -12.93 -31.85 6.27
N PRO A 32 -13.73 -32.91 6.55
CA PRO A 32 -15.16 -32.76 6.83
C PRO A 32 -15.49 -31.90 8.05
N GLU A 33 -14.56 -31.77 8.99
CA GLU A 33 -14.72 -30.92 10.18
C GLU A 33 -14.31 -29.45 9.97
N GLY A 34 -13.73 -29.13 8.81
CA GLY A 34 -13.20 -27.82 8.47
C GLY A 34 -14.25 -26.71 8.52
N LYS A 35 -13.85 -25.51 8.96
CA LYS A 35 -14.74 -24.35 9.02
C LYS A 35 -14.46 -23.36 7.90
N LEU A 36 -15.52 -22.91 7.26
CA LEU A 36 -15.48 -21.96 6.16
C LEU A 36 -15.55 -20.53 6.69
N ALA A 37 -14.63 -19.67 6.24
CA ALA A 37 -14.66 -18.24 6.47
C ALA A 37 -15.05 -17.50 5.17
N PHE A 38 -14.16 -16.67 4.62
CA PHE A 38 -14.42 -15.87 3.42
C PHE A 38 -13.76 -16.44 2.17
N GLY A 39 -14.47 -16.35 1.04
CA GLY A 39 -14.06 -16.92 -0.24
C GLY A 39 -14.22 -16.02 -1.48
N PRO A 40 -13.78 -14.75 -1.46
CA PRO A 40 -14.13 -13.82 -2.53
C PRO A 40 -13.27 -14.05 -3.80
N PRO A 41 -13.81 -13.68 -4.97
CA PRO A 41 -12.97 -13.44 -6.14
C PRO A 41 -12.09 -12.20 -5.91
N VAL A 42 -10.91 -12.20 -6.52
CA VAL A 42 -9.97 -11.07 -6.53
C VAL A 42 -9.55 -10.76 -7.98
N GLU A 43 -8.84 -9.64 -8.18
CA GLU A 43 -8.49 -9.10 -9.50
C GLU A 43 -7.89 -10.13 -10.47
N ASN A 44 -7.08 -11.07 -9.97
CA ASN A 44 -6.39 -12.08 -10.78
C ASN A 44 -6.66 -13.52 -10.32
N GLY A 45 -7.74 -13.76 -9.58
CA GLY A 45 -8.03 -15.09 -9.06
C GLY A 45 -9.10 -15.09 -7.99
N PHE A 46 -8.90 -15.91 -6.98
CA PHE A 46 -9.76 -16.04 -5.81
C PHE A 46 -8.94 -16.52 -4.63
N TYR A 47 -9.50 -16.42 -3.44
CA TYR A 47 -8.99 -17.16 -2.30
C TYR A 47 -10.15 -17.71 -1.48
N TYR A 48 -9.83 -18.62 -0.56
CA TYR A 48 -10.78 -19.04 0.47
C TYR A 48 -10.05 -19.33 1.78
N ASP A 49 -10.61 -18.83 2.88
CA ASP A 49 -10.10 -18.98 4.23
C ASP A 49 -10.75 -20.16 4.95
N PHE A 50 -9.92 -21.00 5.56
CA PHE A 50 -10.34 -22.20 6.27
C PHE A 50 -9.75 -22.28 7.67
N ASP A 51 -10.56 -22.76 8.61
CA ASP A 51 -10.07 -23.30 9.89
C ASP A 51 -10.02 -24.83 9.77
N LEU A 52 -8.82 -25.39 9.79
CA LEU A 52 -8.56 -26.80 9.50
C LEU A 52 -7.78 -27.44 10.66
N PRO A 53 -7.95 -28.75 10.90
CA PRO A 53 -7.30 -29.45 12.02
C PRO A 53 -5.78 -29.52 11.92
N ARG A 54 -5.21 -29.28 10.73
CA ARG A 54 -3.76 -29.19 10.49
C ARG A 54 -3.44 -28.19 9.38
N PRO A 55 -2.20 -27.68 9.33
CA PRO A 55 -1.70 -26.93 8.18
C PRO A 55 -1.79 -27.74 6.87
N LEU A 56 -2.13 -27.05 5.77
CA LEU A 56 -2.09 -27.55 4.41
C LEU A 56 -0.63 -27.64 3.91
N THR A 57 -0.36 -28.66 3.12
CA THR A 57 0.91 -28.93 2.45
C THR A 57 0.79 -28.66 0.95
N VAL A 58 1.93 -28.68 0.23
CA VAL A 58 1.92 -28.52 -1.23
C VAL A 58 1.21 -29.71 -1.89
N GLU A 59 1.41 -30.90 -1.34
CA GLU A 59 0.76 -32.13 -1.80
C GLU A 59 -0.76 -32.10 -1.60
N ASP A 60 -1.24 -31.43 -0.53
CA ASP A 60 -2.68 -31.21 -0.34
C ASP A 60 -3.26 -30.34 -1.46
N LEU A 61 -2.56 -29.30 -1.93
CA LEU A 61 -3.03 -28.47 -3.04
C LEU A 61 -3.20 -29.28 -4.32
N GLU A 62 -2.28 -30.20 -4.62
CA GLU A 62 -2.41 -31.08 -5.79
C GLU A 62 -3.61 -32.03 -5.68
N GLU A 63 -3.91 -32.53 -4.47
CA GLU A 63 -5.09 -33.36 -4.21
C GLU A 63 -6.39 -32.56 -4.29
N ILE A 64 -6.41 -31.34 -3.76
CA ILE A 64 -7.56 -30.43 -3.86
C ILE A 64 -7.82 -30.12 -5.33
N GLU A 65 -6.80 -29.79 -6.13
CA GLU A 65 -6.94 -29.56 -7.58
C GLU A 65 -7.55 -30.77 -8.30
N ARG A 66 -7.09 -32.00 -7.99
CA ARG A 66 -7.66 -33.22 -8.57
C ARG A 66 -9.16 -33.34 -8.27
N ARG A 67 -9.56 -33.10 -7.03
CA ARG A 67 -10.98 -33.13 -6.61
C ARG A 67 -11.80 -32.02 -7.25
N MET A 68 -11.25 -30.81 -7.38
CA MET A 68 -11.90 -29.73 -8.11
C MET A 68 -12.20 -30.14 -9.56
N VAL A 69 -11.25 -30.80 -10.24
CA VAL A 69 -11.49 -31.33 -11.61
C VAL A 69 -12.61 -32.36 -11.62
N GLU A 70 -12.71 -33.22 -10.62
CA GLU A 70 -13.80 -34.20 -10.49
C GLU A 70 -15.16 -33.52 -10.32
N ILE A 71 -15.26 -32.51 -9.44
CA ILE A 71 -16.49 -31.73 -9.21
C ILE A 71 -16.91 -30.95 -10.46
N VAL A 72 -15.96 -30.32 -11.15
CA VAL A 72 -16.21 -29.61 -12.43
C VAL A 72 -16.75 -30.58 -13.49
N ARG A 73 -16.15 -31.77 -13.62
CA ARG A 73 -16.60 -32.80 -14.57
C ARG A 73 -17.97 -33.39 -14.25
N GLY A 74 -18.41 -33.30 -13.00
CA GLY A 74 -19.74 -33.70 -12.58
C GLY A 74 -20.85 -32.79 -13.11
N ASP A 75 -20.51 -31.59 -13.60
CA ASP A 75 -21.44 -30.61 -14.20
C ASP A 75 -22.70 -30.38 -13.35
N TYR A 76 -22.53 -29.99 -12.09
CA TYR A 76 -23.63 -29.76 -11.15
C TYR A 76 -24.19 -28.35 -11.27
N PRO A 77 -25.52 -28.14 -11.16
CA PRO A 77 -26.10 -26.79 -11.16
C PRO A 77 -25.70 -25.99 -9.91
N PHE A 78 -25.50 -24.68 -10.09
CA PHE A 78 -25.52 -23.73 -8.98
C PHE A 78 -26.95 -23.29 -8.73
N GLU A 79 -27.46 -23.57 -7.54
CA GLU A 79 -28.83 -23.25 -7.13
C GLU A 79 -28.82 -22.11 -6.12
N HIS A 80 -29.40 -20.98 -6.50
CA HIS A 80 -29.63 -19.85 -5.61
C HIS A 80 -30.93 -20.03 -4.81
N ARG A 81 -30.89 -19.74 -3.51
CA ARG A 81 -32.07 -19.70 -2.64
C ARG A 81 -31.95 -18.56 -1.64
N ASP A 82 -33.02 -17.76 -1.52
CA ASP A 82 -33.17 -16.82 -0.41
C ASP A 82 -33.81 -17.55 0.78
N VAL A 83 -33.15 -17.45 1.94
CA VAL A 83 -33.59 -18.12 3.16
C VAL A 83 -33.75 -17.13 4.30
N SER A 84 -34.56 -17.47 5.29
CA SER A 84 -34.67 -16.66 6.50
C SER A 84 -33.38 -16.72 7.33
N VAL A 85 -33.13 -15.69 8.14
CA VAL A 85 -32.00 -15.69 9.10
C VAL A 85 -32.02 -16.92 10.00
N ALA A 86 -33.20 -17.35 10.47
CA ALA A 86 -33.33 -18.53 11.32
C ALA A 86 -32.95 -19.83 10.60
N GLU A 87 -33.33 -19.95 9.33
CA GLU A 87 -33.00 -21.09 8.49
C GLU A 87 -31.50 -21.14 8.16
N ALA A 88 -30.89 -19.99 7.83
CA ALA A 88 -29.44 -19.88 7.65
C ALA A 88 -28.68 -20.30 8.92
N ARG A 89 -29.10 -19.84 10.11
CA ARG A 89 -28.49 -20.24 11.38
C ARG A 89 -28.57 -21.75 11.61
N ALA A 90 -29.68 -22.39 11.23
CA ALA A 90 -29.83 -23.84 11.32
C ALA A 90 -28.91 -24.57 10.34
N MET A 91 -28.80 -24.10 9.10
CA MET A 91 -27.91 -24.68 8.08
C MET A 91 -26.43 -24.59 8.47
N PHE A 92 -26.01 -23.45 9.01
CA PHE A 92 -24.61 -23.18 9.37
C PHE A 92 -24.30 -23.40 10.85
N ALA A 93 -25.11 -24.17 11.58
CA ALA A 93 -24.94 -24.37 13.03
C ALA A 93 -23.54 -24.90 13.43
N GLY A 94 -22.86 -25.64 12.55
CA GLY A 94 -21.51 -26.15 12.75
C GLY A 94 -20.38 -25.26 12.20
N GLN A 95 -20.71 -24.07 11.68
CA GLN A 95 -19.82 -23.15 10.96
C GLN A 95 -19.75 -21.79 11.71
N PRO A 96 -18.88 -21.64 12.72
CA PRO A 96 -18.90 -20.49 13.62
C PRO A 96 -18.67 -19.16 12.91
N TYR A 97 -17.78 -19.12 11.91
CA TYR A 97 -17.49 -17.91 11.13
C TYR A 97 -18.69 -17.48 10.28
N LYS A 98 -19.46 -18.43 9.73
CA LYS A 98 -20.71 -18.14 9.00
C LYS A 98 -21.81 -17.68 9.94
N LEU A 99 -21.89 -18.21 11.16
CA LEU A 99 -22.83 -17.74 12.18
C LEU A 99 -22.55 -16.29 12.60
N ASP A 100 -21.27 -15.93 12.80
CA ASP A 100 -20.86 -14.53 13.05
C ASP A 100 -21.29 -13.62 11.90
N GLN A 101 -21.03 -14.03 10.65
CA GLN A 101 -21.43 -13.29 9.46
C GLN A 101 -22.95 -13.09 9.40
N ILE A 102 -23.73 -14.14 9.65
CA ILE A 102 -25.21 -14.07 9.68
C ILE A 102 -25.70 -13.08 10.74
N GLU A 103 -25.13 -13.10 11.94
CA GLU A 103 -25.53 -12.20 13.02
C GLU A 103 -25.35 -10.75 12.60
N LYS A 104 -24.17 -10.39 12.09
CA LYS A 104 -23.84 -9.01 11.72
C LYS A 104 -24.62 -8.48 10.54
N LEU A 105 -24.87 -9.32 9.54
CA LEU A 105 -25.77 -8.99 8.43
C LEU A 105 -27.19 -8.75 8.97
N SER A 106 -27.68 -9.63 9.85
CA SER A 106 -29.03 -9.53 10.41
C SER A 106 -29.21 -8.36 11.38
N SER A 107 -28.13 -7.84 11.98
CA SER A 107 -28.18 -6.69 12.88
C SER A 107 -27.96 -5.35 12.17
N GLY A 108 -27.53 -5.34 10.91
CA GLY A 108 -27.15 -4.13 10.18
C GLY A 108 -25.79 -3.56 10.61
N GLU A 109 -25.02 -4.30 11.40
CA GLU A 109 -23.66 -3.91 11.77
C GLU A 109 -22.74 -3.87 10.55
N GLU A 110 -22.94 -4.82 9.64
CA GLU A 110 -22.15 -4.96 8.42
C GLU A 110 -23.05 -5.20 7.21
N ASP A 111 -22.60 -4.73 6.05
CA ASP A 111 -23.19 -5.12 4.78
C ASP A 111 -22.63 -6.47 4.30
N GLU A 112 -23.10 -6.89 3.13
CA GLU A 112 -22.72 -8.13 2.45
C GLU A 112 -21.23 -8.21 2.02
N HIS A 113 -20.52 -7.09 2.06
CA HIS A 113 -19.10 -6.98 1.77
C HIS A 113 -18.24 -6.91 3.05
N GLY A 114 -18.88 -6.88 4.23
CA GLY A 114 -18.21 -6.73 5.52
C GLY A 114 -17.87 -5.28 5.87
N GLU A 115 -18.45 -4.30 5.16
CA GLU A 115 -18.31 -2.88 5.46
C GLU A 115 -19.28 -2.47 6.57
N SER A 116 -18.85 -1.57 7.45
CA SER A 116 -19.66 -1.17 8.61
C SER A 116 -20.84 -0.26 8.24
N GLY A 117 -22.00 -0.56 8.81
CA GLY A 117 -23.21 0.24 8.68
C GLY A 117 -24.06 -0.16 7.47
N SER A 118 -25.07 -0.99 7.72
CA SER A 118 -26.03 -1.42 6.72
C SER A 118 -27.44 -1.48 7.33
N GLU A 119 -28.47 -1.61 6.48
CA GLU A 119 -29.82 -1.90 6.96
C GLU A 119 -29.94 -3.38 7.33
N PRO A 120 -30.54 -3.73 8.48
CA PRO A 120 -30.74 -5.11 8.89
C PRO A 120 -31.44 -5.96 7.82
N VAL A 121 -30.82 -7.07 7.41
CA VAL A 121 -31.42 -7.98 6.44
C VAL A 121 -32.22 -9.10 7.11
N ASN A 122 -33.41 -9.38 6.59
CA ASN A 122 -34.28 -10.46 7.08
C ASN A 122 -34.18 -11.75 6.24
N THR A 123 -33.57 -11.64 5.07
CA THR A 123 -33.35 -12.72 4.11
C THR A 123 -31.89 -12.75 3.70
N LEU A 124 -31.35 -13.95 3.56
CA LEU A 124 -29.95 -14.19 3.19
C LEU A 124 -29.89 -15.05 1.94
N SER A 125 -28.96 -14.71 1.06
CA SER A 125 -28.72 -15.44 -0.18
C SER A 125 -27.78 -16.62 0.07
N ILE A 126 -28.19 -17.79 -0.41
CA ILE A 126 -27.43 -19.05 -0.32
C ILE A 126 -27.24 -19.60 -1.72
N TYR A 127 -26.03 -20.10 -2.00
CA TYR A 127 -25.77 -20.89 -3.19
C TYR A 127 -25.37 -22.31 -2.80
N ALA A 128 -25.98 -23.28 -3.48
CA ALA A 128 -25.63 -24.69 -3.37
C ALA A 128 -25.19 -25.24 -4.73
N HIS A 129 -24.19 -26.13 -4.71
CA HIS A 129 -23.84 -26.97 -5.85
C HIS A 129 -23.33 -28.31 -5.33
N HIS A 130 -23.70 -29.41 -5.99
CA HIS A 130 -23.39 -30.75 -5.53
C HIS A 130 -23.74 -30.97 -4.03
N GLU A 131 -22.77 -31.28 -3.18
CA GLU A 131 -22.93 -31.46 -1.73
C GLU A 131 -22.57 -30.19 -0.92
N PHE A 132 -22.14 -29.12 -1.59
CA PHE A 132 -21.68 -27.89 -0.97
C PHE A 132 -22.78 -26.82 -0.92
N THR A 133 -22.84 -26.11 0.21
CA THR A 133 -23.75 -24.98 0.42
C THR A 133 -23.01 -23.87 1.15
N ASP A 134 -23.16 -22.64 0.68
CA ASP A 134 -22.48 -21.49 1.25
C ASP A 134 -23.34 -20.23 1.31
N LEU A 135 -23.05 -19.40 2.31
CA LEU A 135 -23.62 -18.07 2.47
C LEU A 135 -22.92 -17.13 1.51
N CYS A 136 -23.60 -16.79 0.43
CA CYS A 136 -23.01 -16.10 -0.70
C CYS A 136 -24.10 -15.42 -1.53
N ARG A 137 -23.83 -14.21 -2.02
CA ARG A 137 -24.74 -13.44 -2.90
C ARG A 137 -24.64 -13.83 -4.38
N GLY A 138 -23.52 -14.40 -4.79
CA GLY A 138 -23.17 -14.57 -6.19
C GLY A 138 -22.81 -13.23 -6.87
N PRO A 139 -22.94 -13.14 -8.21
CA PRO A 139 -23.40 -14.19 -9.11
C PRO A 139 -22.39 -15.35 -9.23
N HIS A 140 -22.91 -16.49 -9.68
CA HIS A 140 -22.15 -17.69 -10.05
C HIS A 140 -22.39 -18.04 -11.52
N VAL A 141 -21.56 -18.94 -12.06
CA VAL A 141 -21.89 -19.64 -13.31
C VAL A 141 -23.11 -20.54 -13.08
N GLU A 142 -23.80 -20.95 -14.13
CA GLU A 142 -25.00 -21.79 -14.03
C GLU A 142 -24.66 -23.22 -13.56
N ARG A 143 -23.51 -23.75 -13.98
CA ARG A 143 -23.07 -25.12 -13.65
C ARG A 143 -21.57 -25.21 -13.45
N THR A 144 -21.12 -26.14 -12.60
CA THR A 144 -19.70 -26.38 -12.35
C THR A 144 -18.93 -26.73 -13.64
N GLY A 145 -19.59 -27.33 -14.64
CA GLY A 145 -18.99 -27.69 -15.93
C GLY A 145 -18.62 -26.50 -16.83
N GLN A 146 -19.05 -25.28 -16.49
CA GLN A 146 -18.62 -24.07 -17.18
C GLN A 146 -17.22 -23.61 -16.75
N ILE A 147 -16.68 -24.13 -15.64
CA ILE A 147 -15.31 -23.89 -15.24
C ILE A 147 -14.41 -24.77 -16.12
N PRO A 148 -13.45 -24.22 -16.88
CA PRO A 148 -12.60 -25.06 -17.71
C PRO A 148 -11.66 -25.90 -16.82
N PRO A 149 -11.69 -27.25 -16.90
CA PRO A 149 -10.99 -28.13 -15.96
C PRO A 149 -9.46 -28.07 -16.07
N ASP A 150 -8.93 -27.44 -17.11
CA ASP A 150 -7.51 -27.27 -17.40
C ASP A 150 -7.04 -25.80 -17.34
N ALA A 151 -7.92 -24.89 -16.88
CA ALA A 151 -7.65 -23.45 -16.84
C ALA A 151 -7.74 -22.84 -15.44
N PHE A 152 -7.60 -23.64 -14.37
CA PHE A 152 -7.39 -23.16 -13.01
C PHE A 152 -6.13 -23.74 -12.37
N LYS A 153 -5.59 -23.02 -11.38
CA LYS A 153 -4.42 -23.43 -10.59
C LYS A 153 -4.51 -22.87 -9.17
N LEU A 154 -4.21 -23.70 -8.16
CA LEU A 154 -3.95 -23.27 -6.80
C LEU A 154 -2.49 -22.84 -6.68
N LEU A 155 -2.27 -21.65 -6.11
CA LEU A 155 -0.99 -20.94 -6.14
C LEU A 155 -0.20 -21.13 -4.85
N SER A 156 -0.82 -20.86 -3.70
CA SER A 156 -0.12 -20.82 -2.42
C SER A 156 -1.08 -20.92 -1.24
N VAL A 157 -0.55 -21.34 -0.10
CA VAL A 157 -1.23 -21.24 1.21
C VAL A 157 -0.59 -20.10 2.00
N ALA A 158 -1.41 -19.26 2.63
CA ALA A 158 -0.99 -18.21 3.54
C ALA A 158 -1.75 -18.27 4.87
N GLY A 159 -1.21 -17.66 5.92
CA GLY A 159 -1.97 -17.41 7.15
C GLY A 159 -2.84 -16.16 6.99
N ALA A 160 -4.07 -16.21 7.49
CA ALA A 160 -4.95 -15.06 7.60
C ALA A 160 -5.56 -14.99 8.99
N TYR A 161 -5.83 -13.81 9.50
CA TYR A 161 -6.58 -13.65 10.74
C TYR A 161 -8.05 -13.37 10.41
N TRP A 162 -8.96 -13.92 11.21
CA TRP A 162 -10.38 -13.59 11.06
C TRP A 162 -10.59 -12.08 11.12
N ARG A 163 -11.20 -11.51 10.07
CA ARG A 163 -11.43 -10.06 9.88
C ARG A 163 -10.15 -9.21 9.98
N GLY A 164 -8.98 -9.80 9.73
CA GLY A 164 -7.69 -9.12 9.82
C GLY A 164 -7.26 -8.75 11.25
N GLN A 165 -7.91 -9.30 12.28
CA GLN A 165 -7.60 -8.97 13.68
C GLN A 165 -6.63 -10.01 14.27
N GLU A 166 -5.40 -9.60 14.57
CA GLU A 166 -4.31 -10.49 15.03
C GLU A 166 -4.61 -11.28 16.32
N ASN A 167 -5.57 -10.82 17.13
CA ASN A 167 -6.01 -11.49 18.35
C ASN A 167 -7.09 -12.57 18.12
N GLN A 168 -7.55 -12.75 16.88
CA GLN A 168 -8.53 -13.76 16.49
C GLN A 168 -7.85 -15.05 16.02
N PRO A 169 -8.62 -16.16 15.84
CA PRO A 169 -8.07 -17.41 15.30
C PRO A 169 -7.32 -17.21 13.98
N MET A 170 -6.21 -17.92 13.85
CA MET A 170 -5.43 -17.98 12.61
C MET A 170 -6.05 -19.00 11.66
N LEU A 171 -6.45 -18.52 10.50
CA LEU A 171 -7.02 -19.27 9.38
C LEU A 171 -5.94 -19.57 8.34
N GLN A 172 -6.23 -20.54 7.49
CA GLN A 172 -5.42 -20.93 6.35
C GLN A 172 -6.10 -20.48 5.07
N ARG A 173 -5.47 -19.57 4.35
CA ARG A 173 -5.93 -19.02 3.08
C ARG A 173 -5.32 -19.79 1.93
N ILE A 174 -6.15 -20.38 1.07
CA ILE A 174 -5.69 -20.92 -0.21
C ILE A 174 -5.93 -19.87 -1.29
N TYR A 175 -4.88 -19.49 -2.02
CA TYR A 175 -4.99 -18.66 -3.23
C TYR A 175 -5.08 -19.53 -4.47
N GLY A 176 -5.97 -19.17 -5.39
CA GLY A 176 -6.09 -19.80 -6.69
C GLY A 176 -6.39 -18.80 -7.79
N THR A 177 -6.24 -19.24 -9.04
CA THR A 177 -6.59 -18.46 -10.24
C THR A 177 -7.32 -19.34 -11.23
N VAL A 178 -8.20 -18.73 -12.03
CA VAL A 178 -8.94 -19.40 -13.10
C VAL A 178 -9.12 -18.43 -14.26
N TRP A 179 -9.07 -18.98 -15.48
CA TRP A 179 -9.15 -18.24 -16.72
C TRP A 179 -10.14 -18.92 -17.69
N PRO A 180 -10.72 -18.17 -18.66
CA PRO A 180 -11.62 -18.75 -19.66
C PRO A 180 -10.96 -19.82 -20.52
N THR A 181 -9.64 -19.78 -20.68
CA THR A 181 -8.87 -20.73 -21.49
C THR A 181 -7.54 -21.13 -20.82
N GLN A 182 -7.06 -22.34 -21.12
CA GLN A 182 -5.75 -22.83 -20.70
C GLN A 182 -4.60 -21.90 -21.17
N GLN A 183 -4.75 -21.29 -22.35
CA GLN A 183 -3.75 -20.38 -22.90
C GLN A 183 -3.61 -19.11 -22.05
N GLU A 184 -4.72 -18.56 -21.57
CA GLU A 184 -4.72 -17.40 -20.68
C GLU A 184 -4.14 -17.73 -19.30
N LEU A 185 -4.47 -18.91 -18.75
CA LEU A 185 -3.84 -19.40 -17.53
C LEU A 185 -2.31 -19.47 -17.71
N GLN A 186 -1.84 -20.10 -18.79
CA GLN A 186 -0.41 -20.25 -19.06
C GLN A 186 0.30 -18.89 -19.14
N LYS A 187 -0.32 -17.92 -19.84
CA LYS A 187 0.20 -16.54 -19.91
C LYS A 187 0.28 -15.87 -18.54
N HIS A 188 -0.73 -16.08 -17.68
CA HIS A 188 -0.71 -15.55 -16.32
C HIS A 188 0.38 -16.20 -15.46
N MET A 189 0.57 -17.52 -15.57
CA MET A 189 1.63 -18.23 -14.85
C MET A 189 3.03 -17.78 -15.30
N GLU A 190 3.23 -17.51 -16.59
CA GLU A 190 4.48 -16.92 -17.11
C GLU A 190 4.72 -15.52 -16.56
N TRP A 191 3.67 -14.71 -16.47
CA TRP A 191 3.75 -13.38 -15.86
C TRP A 191 4.10 -13.45 -14.36
N LEU A 192 3.48 -14.35 -13.59
CA LEU A 192 3.82 -14.57 -12.18
C LEU A 192 5.28 -15.00 -12.00
N ALA A 193 5.79 -15.88 -12.87
CA ALA A 193 7.19 -16.29 -12.84
C ALA A 193 8.15 -15.12 -13.13
N GLU A 194 7.78 -14.20 -14.02
CA GLU A 194 8.56 -12.98 -14.27
C GLU A 194 8.50 -11.99 -13.09
N VAL A 195 7.36 -11.89 -12.39
CA VAL A 195 7.22 -11.10 -11.17
C VAL A 195 8.11 -11.66 -10.07
N GLU A 196 8.09 -12.98 -9.85
CA GLU A 196 8.89 -13.64 -8.80
C GLU A 196 10.41 -13.45 -9.04
N LYS A 197 10.86 -13.49 -10.29
CA LYS A 197 12.27 -13.19 -10.66
C LYS A 197 12.69 -11.76 -10.30
N ARG A 198 11.75 -10.85 -10.11
CA ARG A 198 11.98 -9.43 -9.82
C ARG A 198 11.57 -9.05 -8.40
N ASP A 199 11.25 -10.03 -7.56
CA ASP A 199 10.93 -9.79 -6.16
C ASP A 199 12.19 -9.32 -5.42
N HIS A 200 12.18 -8.07 -4.96
CA HIS A 200 13.30 -7.46 -4.25
C HIS A 200 13.66 -8.19 -2.95
N ARG A 201 12.75 -8.96 -2.34
CA ARG A 201 13.01 -9.76 -1.14
C ARG A 201 13.86 -10.98 -1.48
N LYS A 202 13.55 -11.61 -2.61
CA LYS A 202 14.31 -12.74 -3.15
C LYS A 202 15.66 -12.28 -3.69
N LEU A 203 15.65 -11.28 -4.57
CA LEU A 203 16.87 -10.68 -5.14
C LEU A 203 17.76 -10.08 -4.05
N GLY A 204 17.19 -9.44 -3.04
CA GLY A 204 17.93 -8.88 -1.91
C GLY A 204 18.71 -9.94 -1.15
N LYS A 205 18.12 -11.11 -0.94
CA LYS A 205 18.79 -12.26 -0.33
C LYS A 205 19.82 -12.90 -1.29
N ASP A 206 19.42 -13.14 -2.54
CA ASP A 206 20.26 -13.84 -3.54
C ASP A 206 21.51 -13.02 -3.92
N LEU A 207 21.41 -11.70 -3.91
CA LEU A 207 22.50 -10.76 -4.21
C LEU A 207 23.20 -10.22 -2.95
N ASP A 208 22.86 -10.74 -1.78
CA ASP A 208 23.41 -10.35 -0.47
C ASP A 208 23.38 -8.82 -0.26
N LEU A 209 22.20 -8.23 -0.48
CA LEU A 209 21.96 -6.79 -0.35
C LEU A 209 21.54 -6.40 1.07
N PHE A 210 20.78 -7.25 1.74
CA PHE A 210 20.36 -7.06 3.12
C PHE A 210 20.06 -8.41 3.78
N SER A 211 20.12 -8.42 5.11
CA SER A 211 19.70 -9.53 5.93
C SER A 211 18.74 -9.03 7.02
N PHE A 212 17.84 -9.91 7.45
CA PHE A 212 17.00 -9.68 8.61
C PHE A 212 17.43 -10.66 9.69
N HIS A 213 17.76 -10.16 10.87
CA HIS A 213 18.04 -10.96 12.04
C HIS A 213 16.88 -10.79 13.03
N GLU A 214 16.40 -11.88 13.62
CA GLU A 214 15.22 -11.85 14.52
C GLU A 214 15.40 -10.84 15.67
N ASP A 215 16.61 -10.75 16.23
CA ASP A 215 16.95 -9.82 17.31
C ASP A 215 17.09 -8.35 16.88
N ALA A 216 17.57 -8.11 15.66
CA ALA A 216 17.82 -6.76 15.14
C ALA A 216 16.61 -6.16 14.40
N GLY A 217 15.70 -7.02 13.93
CA GLY A 217 14.57 -6.63 13.09
C GLY A 217 15.03 -5.89 11.82
N ALA A 218 14.31 -4.81 11.48
CA ALA A 218 14.64 -3.95 10.35
C ALA A 218 15.88 -3.06 10.58
N GLY A 219 16.51 -3.07 11.76
CA GLY A 219 17.65 -2.18 12.05
C GLY A 219 18.83 -2.35 11.10
N LEU A 220 19.05 -3.57 10.56
CA LEU A 220 20.17 -3.86 9.66
C LEU A 220 20.10 -3.11 8.33
N VAL A 221 18.89 -2.77 7.84
CA VAL A 221 18.74 -1.95 6.63
C VAL A 221 18.99 -0.46 6.85
N TYR A 222 19.25 -0.03 8.09
CA TYR A 222 19.62 1.34 8.44
C TYR A 222 21.11 1.47 8.84
N SER A 223 21.89 0.40 8.70
CA SER A 223 23.31 0.36 9.07
C SER A 223 24.20 1.12 8.07
N ARG A 224 25.36 1.58 8.55
CA ARG A 224 26.41 2.15 7.70
C ARG A 224 26.83 1.17 6.62
N GLU A 225 26.94 -0.11 6.95
CA GLU A 225 27.38 -1.17 6.04
C GLU A 225 26.37 -1.37 4.91
N TYR A 226 25.07 -1.40 5.21
CA TYR A 226 24.02 -1.43 4.19
C TYR A 226 24.08 -0.21 3.26
N PHE A 227 24.19 0.99 3.81
CA PHE A 227 24.34 2.20 3.00
C PHE A 227 25.61 2.15 2.14
N GLY A 228 26.70 1.59 2.66
CA GLY A 228 27.95 1.37 1.93
C GLY A 228 27.77 0.44 0.74
N LEU A 229 27.06 -0.67 0.92
CA LEU A 229 26.69 -1.61 -0.14
C LEU A 229 25.83 -0.95 -1.21
N ALA A 230 24.88 -0.11 -0.80
CA ALA A 230 24.03 0.66 -1.72
C ALA A 230 24.85 1.67 -2.53
N ARG A 231 25.69 2.48 -1.88
CA ARG A 231 26.58 3.45 -2.55
C ARG A 231 27.52 2.80 -3.55
N ALA A 232 28.11 1.65 -3.20
CA ALA A 232 29.02 0.92 -4.07
C ALA A 232 28.35 0.49 -5.39
N ARG A 233 27.04 0.22 -5.36
CA ARG A 233 26.23 -0.22 -6.50
C ARG A 233 25.61 0.89 -7.33
N LEU A 234 25.61 2.14 -6.85
CA LEU A 234 25.16 3.28 -7.65
C LEU A 234 25.98 3.40 -8.95
N ALA A 235 25.50 4.12 -9.95
CA ALA A 235 26.33 4.56 -11.08
C ALA A 235 27.07 5.87 -10.73
N GLU A 236 28.03 6.32 -11.54
CA GLU A 236 28.55 7.70 -11.40
C GLU A 236 27.39 8.68 -11.57
N GLY A 237 27.25 9.64 -10.67
CA GLY A 237 26.10 10.55 -10.60
C GLY A 237 24.80 9.89 -10.12
N GLY A 238 24.85 8.63 -9.68
CA GLY A 238 23.70 7.93 -9.10
C GLY A 238 23.24 8.57 -7.80
N ILE A 239 21.94 8.44 -7.53
CA ILE A 239 21.27 9.01 -6.34
C ILE A 239 20.67 7.85 -5.56
N MET A 240 20.86 7.86 -4.24
CA MET A 240 20.11 7.04 -3.31
C MET A 240 19.14 7.95 -2.56
N THR A 241 17.87 7.58 -2.58
CA THR A 241 16.85 8.12 -1.70
C THR A 241 16.50 7.05 -0.68
N TYR A 242 16.30 7.45 0.57
CA TYR A 242 16.05 6.51 1.65
C TYR A 242 15.06 7.08 2.64
N TRP A 243 13.98 6.35 2.86
CA TRP A 243 12.88 6.78 3.72
C TRP A 243 13.24 6.68 5.20
N LEU A 244 12.91 7.73 5.96
CA LEU A 244 13.19 7.85 7.39
C LEU A 244 11.90 8.22 8.15
N PRO A 245 11.20 7.23 8.74
CA PRO A 245 9.96 7.46 9.49
C PRO A 245 10.26 7.98 10.91
N VAL A 246 10.50 9.29 11.06
CA VAL A 246 10.96 9.83 12.36
C VAL A 246 9.89 9.73 13.46
N TYR A 247 8.62 9.59 13.11
CA TYR A 247 7.53 9.34 14.07
C TYR A 247 7.62 7.96 14.77
N GLN A 248 8.42 7.03 14.23
CA GLN A 248 8.66 5.70 14.82
C GLN A 248 10.04 5.59 15.49
N LEU A 249 10.79 6.69 15.59
CA LEU A 249 12.15 6.72 16.11
C LEU A 249 12.24 7.71 17.27
N ASP A 250 13.05 7.38 18.28
CA ASP A 250 13.49 8.40 19.23
C ASP A 250 14.59 9.30 18.62
N ALA A 251 14.87 10.44 19.27
CA ALA A 251 15.87 11.39 18.77
C ALA A 251 17.27 10.78 18.61
N LYS A 252 17.64 9.81 19.46
CA LYS A 252 18.95 9.14 19.40
C LYS A 252 18.99 8.16 18.22
N GLU A 253 17.95 7.35 18.03
CA GLU A 253 17.80 6.42 16.92
C GLU A 253 17.85 7.16 15.59
N MET A 254 17.06 8.23 15.45
CA MET A 254 17.09 9.10 14.27
C MET A 254 18.51 9.61 13.98
N ARG A 255 19.18 10.23 14.97
CA ARG A 255 20.55 10.77 14.79
C ARG A 255 21.55 9.70 14.39
N SER A 256 21.41 8.49 14.93
CA SER A 256 22.32 7.38 14.64
C SER A 256 22.10 6.82 13.22
N VAL A 257 20.85 6.77 12.74
CA VAL A 257 20.53 6.41 11.33
C VAL A 257 21.04 7.47 10.36
N ILE A 258 20.79 8.75 10.64
CA ILE A 258 21.32 9.87 9.83
C ILE A 258 22.86 9.82 9.83
N GLY A 259 23.48 9.55 10.98
CA GLY A 259 24.93 9.42 11.14
C GLY A 259 25.50 8.28 10.29
N ALA A 260 24.85 7.12 10.29
CA ALA A 260 25.23 5.99 9.44
C ALA A 260 25.18 6.35 7.94
N PHE A 261 24.11 7.03 7.50
CA PHE A 261 23.97 7.46 6.11
C PHE A 261 25.02 8.50 5.70
N CYS A 262 25.22 9.52 6.53
CA CYS A 262 26.20 10.60 6.29
C CYS A 262 27.66 10.14 6.43
N ALA A 263 27.93 9.01 7.09
CA ALA A 263 29.25 8.38 7.09
C ALA A 263 29.60 7.75 5.73
N VAL A 264 28.60 7.42 4.92
CA VAL A 264 28.76 6.81 3.59
C VAL A 264 28.68 7.82 2.45
N PHE A 265 27.77 8.79 2.56
CA PHE A 265 27.52 9.79 1.53
C PHE A 265 28.05 11.16 1.95
N ASP A 266 29.11 11.64 1.29
CA ASP A 266 29.68 12.97 1.54
C ASP A 266 28.67 14.10 1.29
N ASP A 267 27.77 13.89 0.32
CA ASP A 267 26.70 14.79 -0.08
C ASP A 267 25.35 14.40 0.53
N CYS A 268 25.34 13.82 1.74
CA CYS A 268 24.08 13.50 2.41
C CYS A 268 23.23 14.77 2.60
N SER A 269 21.93 14.62 2.43
CA SER A 269 20.96 15.68 2.64
C SER A 269 19.66 15.09 3.17
N LEU A 270 18.88 15.92 3.85
CA LEU A 270 17.64 15.55 4.48
C LEU A 270 16.52 16.43 3.93
N TRP A 271 15.42 15.78 3.58
CA TRP A 271 14.27 16.40 2.96
C TRP A 271 13.01 15.95 3.70
N THR A 272 12.05 16.85 3.87
CA THR A 272 10.70 16.51 4.32
C THR A 272 9.90 16.00 3.13
N GLY A 273 9.21 14.87 3.30
CA GLY A 273 8.07 14.53 2.46
C GLY A 273 6.83 15.15 3.08
N TYR A 274 6.01 14.31 3.69
CA TYR A 274 4.80 14.68 4.42
C TYR A 274 5.06 14.68 5.93
N GLY A 275 5.43 15.83 6.48
CA GLY A 275 5.60 16.03 7.93
C GLY A 275 6.73 15.19 8.52
N LEU A 276 6.38 14.20 9.35
CA LEU A 276 7.35 13.31 10.00
C LEU A 276 7.83 12.17 9.08
N GLU A 277 7.43 12.18 7.81
CA GLU A 277 7.97 11.30 6.77
C GLU A 277 9.16 11.97 6.08
N TRP A 278 10.37 11.63 6.52
CA TRP A 278 11.59 12.25 6.00
C TRP A 278 12.29 11.37 4.98
N MET A 279 13.17 12.00 4.21
CA MET A 279 13.95 11.35 3.17
C MET A 279 15.41 11.76 3.26
N LEU A 280 16.27 10.77 3.44
CA LEU A 280 17.71 10.90 3.28
C LEU A 280 18.05 10.77 1.79
N VAL A 281 18.87 11.69 1.29
CA VAL A 281 19.30 11.69 -0.10
C VAL A 281 20.82 11.81 -0.15
N GLY A 282 21.46 10.87 -0.84
CA GLY A 282 22.89 10.81 -1.03
C GLY A 282 23.23 10.58 -2.49
N THR A 283 24.36 11.11 -2.95
CA THR A 283 24.77 10.94 -4.35
C THR A 283 26.16 10.34 -4.45
N ARG A 284 26.44 9.67 -5.56
CA ARG A 284 27.79 9.25 -5.92
C ARG A 284 28.40 10.24 -6.91
N GLU A 285 28.94 11.33 -6.37
CA GLU A 285 29.63 12.38 -7.15
C GLU A 285 28.72 13.05 -8.18
N ALA A 286 27.45 13.31 -7.83
CA ALA A 286 26.56 14.02 -8.75
C ALA A 286 27.15 15.36 -9.17
N ARG A 287 27.07 15.66 -10.47
CA ARG A 287 27.56 16.91 -11.05
C ARG A 287 26.39 17.80 -11.42
N GLY A 288 26.62 19.10 -11.36
CA GLY A 288 25.60 20.10 -11.70
C GLY A 288 26.23 21.43 -12.15
N PRO A 289 25.41 22.48 -12.26
CA PRO A 289 23.97 22.47 -11.98
C PRO A 289 23.18 21.66 -13.01
N VAL A 290 22.07 21.08 -12.59
CA VAL A 290 21.09 20.50 -13.51
C VAL A 290 20.52 21.63 -14.38
N SER A 291 20.28 21.39 -15.67
CA SER A 291 19.65 22.39 -16.52
C SER A 291 18.20 22.64 -16.09
N VAL A 292 17.73 23.89 -16.22
CA VAL A 292 16.33 24.25 -15.92
C VAL A 292 15.37 23.39 -16.75
N GLU A 293 15.72 23.12 -18.02
CA GLU A 293 14.91 22.27 -18.89
C GLU A 293 14.77 20.86 -18.33
N ARG A 294 15.88 20.20 -17.96
CA ARG A 294 15.85 18.83 -17.40
C ARG A 294 15.11 18.79 -16.06
N PHE A 295 15.30 19.81 -15.23
CA PHE A 295 14.66 19.90 -13.92
C PHE A 295 13.14 20.06 -14.06
N THR A 296 12.69 20.96 -14.93
CA THR A 296 11.26 21.26 -15.12
C THR A 296 10.52 20.25 -16.00
N ALA A 297 11.23 19.39 -16.74
CA ALA A 297 10.63 18.36 -17.57
C ALA A 297 9.72 17.40 -16.77
N GLN A 298 9.97 17.19 -15.48
CA GLN A 298 9.16 16.31 -14.63
C GLN A 298 7.69 16.77 -14.52
N TRP A 299 7.46 18.08 -14.57
CA TRP A 299 6.11 18.68 -14.55
C TRP A 299 5.44 18.70 -15.93
N ARG A 300 6.10 18.19 -16.96
CA ARG A 300 5.56 18.05 -18.33
C ARG A 300 5.32 16.59 -18.71
N ASP A 301 5.94 15.66 -18.00
CA ASP A 301 5.70 14.24 -18.19
C ASP A 301 4.30 13.88 -17.63
N PRO A 302 3.39 13.31 -18.43
CA PRO A 302 2.01 13.07 -18.01
C PRO A 302 1.87 12.16 -16.77
N VAL A 303 2.79 11.20 -16.59
CA VAL A 303 2.73 10.25 -15.47
C VAL A 303 3.37 10.87 -14.23
N VAL A 304 4.54 11.47 -14.39
CA VAL A 304 5.28 12.06 -13.27
C VAL A 304 4.55 13.31 -12.75
N ALA A 305 4.04 14.16 -13.63
CA ALA A 305 3.33 15.38 -13.23
C ALA A 305 2.07 15.07 -12.42
N GLY A 306 1.31 14.02 -12.78
CA GLY A 306 0.15 13.57 -12.00
C GLY A 306 0.54 13.20 -10.57
N ARG A 307 1.60 12.39 -10.41
CA ARG A 307 2.10 11.99 -9.09
C ARG A 307 2.69 13.14 -8.29
N LEU A 308 3.34 14.11 -8.95
CA LEU A 308 3.85 15.32 -8.29
C LEU A 308 2.70 16.20 -7.79
N LEU A 309 1.61 16.29 -8.54
CA LEU A 309 0.39 17.00 -8.11
C LEU A 309 -0.31 16.28 -6.95
N GLU A 310 -0.42 14.96 -6.99
CA GLU A 310 -0.82 14.14 -5.83
C GLU A 310 0.13 14.33 -4.64
N ALA A 311 1.38 14.68 -4.91
CA ALA A 311 2.38 15.04 -3.91
C ALA A 311 2.29 16.49 -3.39
N GLY A 312 1.35 17.30 -3.90
CA GLY A 312 1.21 18.72 -3.54
C GLY A 312 2.26 19.63 -4.17
N LEU A 313 3.01 19.12 -5.14
CA LEU A 313 4.07 19.80 -5.86
C LEU A 313 3.55 20.26 -7.23
N ASP A 314 2.76 21.34 -7.23
CA ASP A 314 2.23 22.01 -8.43
C ASP A 314 3.33 22.52 -9.37
N GLY A 315 4.51 22.84 -8.84
CA GLY A 315 5.60 23.40 -9.64
C GLY A 315 7.01 23.11 -9.11
N PRO A 316 8.02 23.29 -9.98
CA PRO A 316 9.41 22.90 -9.72
C PRO A 316 10.07 23.62 -8.55
N ALA A 317 9.63 24.84 -8.23
CA ALA A 317 10.17 25.61 -7.12
C ALA A 317 9.87 24.96 -5.75
N GLN A 318 8.74 24.27 -5.62
CA GLN A 318 8.33 23.67 -4.34
C GLN A 318 9.26 22.54 -3.90
N LEU A 319 9.93 21.87 -4.83
CA LEU A 319 10.85 20.79 -4.49
C LEU A 319 11.97 21.28 -3.55
N GLY A 320 12.44 22.52 -3.73
CA GLY A 320 13.47 23.07 -2.85
C GLY A 320 12.96 23.41 -1.45
N ALA A 321 11.65 23.69 -1.31
CA ALA A 321 11.02 23.94 -0.02
C ALA A 321 10.92 22.70 0.88
N LEU A 322 11.13 21.51 0.29
CA LEU A 322 11.24 20.26 1.03
C LEU A 322 12.61 20.07 1.69
N PHE A 323 13.61 20.89 1.39
CA PHE A 323 14.95 20.74 1.93
C PHE A 323 15.01 21.11 3.42
N LEU A 324 15.57 20.24 4.25
CA LEU A 324 15.75 20.49 5.69
C LEU A 324 17.22 20.79 6.06
N ALA A 325 18.16 20.04 5.49
CA ALA A 325 19.59 20.15 5.80
C ALA A 325 20.48 19.47 4.74
N ASP A 326 21.71 19.96 4.59
CA ASP A 326 22.79 19.29 3.85
C ASP A 326 23.80 18.65 4.81
N ALA A 327 24.86 18.08 4.25
CA ALA A 327 25.86 17.32 4.98
C ALA A 327 26.53 18.11 6.12
N GLU A 328 26.73 19.41 5.97
CA GLU A 328 27.32 20.25 7.03
C GLU A 328 26.38 20.31 8.23
N ALA A 329 25.13 20.73 8.01
CA ALA A 329 24.12 20.80 9.07
C ALA A 329 23.78 19.42 9.66
N LEU A 330 23.78 18.35 8.85
CA LEU A 330 23.52 16.99 9.34
C LEU A 330 24.65 16.45 10.21
N ARG A 331 25.92 16.75 9.89
CA ARG A 331 27.06 16.36 10.74
C ARG A 331 27.02 17.05 12.10
N GLU A 332 26.57 18.30 12.16
CA GLU A 332 26.32 18.98 13.43
C GLU A 332 25.16 18.35 14.21
N LEU A 333 24.06 18.02 13.52
CA LEU A 333 22.88 17.39 14.14
C LEU A 333 23.21 16.05 14.80
N VAL A 334 24.01 15.23 14.13
CA VAL A 334 24.38 13.88 14.62
C VAL A 334 25.63 13.88 15.51
N ALA A 335 26.22 15.05 15.79
CA ALA A 335 27.41 15.15 16.61
C ALA A 335 27.18 14.51 17.99
N GLY A 336 28.00 13.51 18.34
CA GLY A 336 27.89 12.77 19.59
C GLY A 336 26.94 11.56 19.57
N ALA A 337 26.25 11.29 18.46
CA ALA A 337 25.52 10.04 18.24
C ALA A 337 26.40 9.07 17.41
N PRO A 338 26.72 7.86 17.90
CA PRO A 338 27.41 6.88 17.09
C PRO A 338 26.53 6.46 15.90
N PRO A 339 27.10 6.26 14.71
CA PRO A 339 26.34 5.72 13.59
C PRO A 339 25.82 4.32 13.94
N LEU A 340 24.65 3.96 13.38
CA LEU A 340 24.18 2.58 13.43
C LEU A 340 25.09 1.69 12.57
N GLU A 341 25.60 0.63 13.17
CA GLU A 341 26.51 -0.34 12.55
C GLU A 341 25.93 -1.76 12.73
N ASP A 342 26.24 -2.66 11.81
CA ASP A 342 25.81 -4.07 11.85
C ASP A 342 26.57 -4.96 12.85
N ASP A 343 27.72 -4.49 13.37
CA ASP A 343 28.45 -5.13 14.49
C ASP A 343 27.71 -5.03 15.83
N HIS A 344 26.90 -3.98 16.00
CA HIS A 344 26.11 -3.70 17.20
C HIS A 344 24.68 -3.26 16.85
N PRO A 345 23.90 -4.13 16.18
CA PRO A 345 22.58 -3.76 15.73
C PRO A 345 21.67 -3.64 16.95
N TYR A 346 21.26 -2.42 17.28
CA TYR A 346 20.19 -2.22 18.26
C TYR A 346 18.85 -2.18 17.53
N ARG A 347 17.86 -2.80 18.15
CA ARG A 347 16.49 -2.82 17.64
C ARG A 347 15.96 -1.38 17.60
N LEU A 348 15.62 -0.90 16.41
CA LEU A 348 14.81 0.31 16.26
C LEU A 348 13.47 0.02 16.92
N SER A 349 13.20 0.65 18.05
CA SER A 349 11.97 0.39 18.79
C SER A 349 10.79 0.96 17.99
N PRO A 350 9.67 0.24 17.81
CA PRO A 350 8.48 0.78 17.15
C PRO A 350 7.70 1.71 18.11
N ARG A 351 8.42 2.60 18.82
CA ARG A 351 7.81 3.55 19.73
C ARG A 351 7.38 4.75 18.92
N ILE A 352 6.13 5.15 19.11
CA ILE A 352 5.67 6.44 18.61
C ILE A 352 6.44 7.52 19.36
N ALA A 353 7.01 8.47 18.61
CA ALA A 353 7.72 9.61 19.16
C ALA A 353 6.85 10.32 20.22
N SER A 354 7.46 10.76 21.33
CA SER A 354 6.72 11.32 22.46
C SER A 354 7.21 12.72 22.79
N GLY A 355 6.30 13.69 22.98
CA GLY A 355 6.55 15.02 23.56
C GLY A 355 7.86 15.69 23.15
N ARG A 356 8.94 15.43 23.90
CA ARG A 356 10.27 16.03 23.65
C ARG A 356 10.91 15.62 22.32
N ASP A 357 10.66 14.41 21.84
CA ASP A 357 11.17 13.94 20.54
C ASP A 357 10.46 14.67 19.41
N GLU A 358 9.13 14.79 19.52
CA GLU A 358 8.28 15.52 18.59
C GLU A 358 8.68 17.01 18.54
N ASP A 359 8.94 17.63 19.69
CA ASP A 359 9.44 19.01 19.76
C ASP A 359 10.79 19.17 19.02
N GLU A 360 11.66 18.16 19.05
CA GLU A 360 12.94 18.18 18.32
C GLU A 360 12.74 18.08 16.81
N PHE A 361 11.89 17.18 16.36
CA PHE A 361 11.57 17.02 14.94
C PHE A 361 10.86 18.26 14.38
N VAL A 362 9.90 18.81 15.11
CA VAL A 362 9.19 20.04 14.74
C VAL A 362 10.16 21.22 14.64
N ARG A 363 11.10 21.37 15.60
CA ARG A 363 12.14 22.42 15.51
C ARG A 363 12.99 22.33 14.24
N LEU A 364 13.28 21.12 13.77
CA LEU A 364 14.03 20.93 12.52
C LEU A 364 13.24 21.34 11.27
N MET A 365 11.90 21.31 11.34
CA MET A 365 10.99 21.71 10.26
C MET A 365 10.62 23.21 10.28
N GLN A 366 10.90 23.95 11.37
CA GLN A 366 10.55 25.38 11.48
C GLN A 366 11.33 26.24 10.48
N ILE A 367 10.58 26.94 9.60
CA ILE A 367 11.00 27.65 8.37
C ILE A 367 12.35 28.38 8.42
N ASP A 368 12.63 29.11 9.51
CA ASP A 368 13.75 30.04 9.57
C ASP A 368 15.11 29.37 9.39
N ALA A 369 15.25 28.13 9.87
CA ALA A 369 16.48 27.37 9.74
C ALA A 369 16.63 26.71 8.36
N PRO A 370 15.64 25.95 7.84
CA PRO A 370 15.70 25.35 6.50
C PRO A 370 15.89 26.35 5.36
N VAL A 371 15.23 27.51 5.39
CA VAL A 371 15.39 28.54 4.34
C VAL A 371 16.83 29.02 4.24
N ARG A 372 17.47 29.29 5.38
CA ARG A 372 18.87 29.73 5.44
C ARG A 372 19.80 28.61 4.99
N ARG A 373 19.60 27.39 5.50
CA ARG A 373 20.39 26.21 5.10
C ARG A 373 20.30 25.99 3.59
N PHE A 374 19.11 26.10 2.98
CA PHE A 374 18.95 25.96 1.54
C PHE A 374 19.74 27.03 0.77
N ALA A 375 19.66 28.30 1.20
CA ALA A 375 20.35 29.40 0.56
C ALA A 375 21.89 29.27 0.62
N ASP A 376 22.41 28.83 1.76
CA ASP A 376 23.85 28.74 2.01
C ASP A 376 24.46 27.39 1.55
N SER A 377 23.62 26.37 1.32
CA SER A 377 24.05 25.00 1.03
C SER A 377 24.98 24.90 -0.17
N ALA A 378 26.12 24.24 0.02
CA ALA A 378 27.05 23.91 -1.05
C ALA A 378 26.44 22.92 -2.05
N LEU A 379 25.60 21.98 -1.56
CA LEU A 379 24.86 21.02 -2.39
C LEU A 379 23.90 21.75 -3.34
N VAL A 380 23.08 22.65 -2.80
CA VAL A 380 22.11 23.44 -3.58
C VAL A 380 22.85 24.33 -4.59
N ARG A 381 23.93 25.00 -4.19
CA ARG A 381 24.74 25.83 -5.12
C ARG A 381 25.37 25.02 -6.26
N ARG A 382 25.72 23.75 -6.03
CA ARG A 382 26.33 22.88 -7.04
C ARG A 382 25.31 22.20 -7.96
N LEU A 383 24.22 21.67 -7.41
CA LEU A 383 23.28 20.83 -8.15
C LEU A 383 22.03 21.59 -8.64
N TRP A 384 21.56 22.58 -7.88
CA TRP A 384 20.28 23.23 -8.15
C TRP A 384 20.40 24.25 -9.30
N PRO A 385 19.45 24.28 -10.25
CA PRO A 385 19.43 25.28 -11.31
C PRO A 385 19.40 26.69 -10.72
N GLU A 386 20.30 27.56 -11.14
CA GLU A 386 20.45 28.91 -10.59
C GLU A 386 19.15 29.72 -10.66
N ALA A 387 18.47 29.66 -11.81
CA ALA A 387 17.19 30.35 -12.04
C ALA A 387 16.05 29.88 -11.12
N LEU A 388 16.17 28.70 -10.48
CA LEU A 388 15.15 28.16 -9.58
C LEU A 388 15.49 28.35 -8.09
N ARG A 389 16.69 28.81 -7.72
CA ARG A 389 17.08 28.96 -6.31
C ARG A 389 16.20 29.96 -5.57
N GLU A 390 16.04 31.16 -6.12
CA GLU A 390 15.20 32.19 -5.51
C GLU A 390 13.72 31.80 -5.51
N PRO A 391 13.12 31.30 -6.61
CA PRO A 391 11.76 30.76 -6.57
C PRO A 391 11.57 29.66 -5.51
N SER A 392 12.55 28.77 -5.35
CA SER A 392 12.49 27.69 -4.34
C SER A 392 12.55 28.25 -2.92
N ARG A 393 13.39 29.27 -2.70
CA ARG A 393 13.46 29.99 -1.42
C ARG A 393 12.13 30.60 -1.03
N GLN A 394 11.42 31.22 -2.00
CA GLN A 394 10.09 31.80 -1.76
C GLN A 394 9.04 30.72 -1.48
N ALA A 395 9.18 29.53 -2.05
CA ALA A 395 8.24 28.43 -1.86
C ALA A 395 8.20 27.89 -0.41
N PHE A 396 9.25 28.11 0.40
CA PHE A 396 9.22 27.75 1.83
C PHE A 396 8.10 28.46 2.61
N LEU A 397 7.70 29.68 2.21
CA LEU A 397 6.58 30.39 2.84
C LEU A 397 5.25 29.65 2.64
N ALA A 398 5.09 29.00 1.49
CA ALA A 398 3.93 28.17 1.20
C ALA A 398 4.01 26.81 1.91
N GLN A 399 5.22 26.23 1.97
CA GLN A 399 5.43 24.91 2.56
C GLN A 399 5.12 24.88 4.06
N ASP A 400 5.31 25.99 4.77
CA ASP A 400 4.89 26.10 6.16
C ASP A 400 3.37 25.95 6.33
N ALA A 401 2.60 26.62 5.48
CA ALA A 401 1.14 26.48 5.48
C ALA A 401 0.73 25.05 5.12
N VAL A 402 1.40 24.41 4.15
CA VAL A 402 1.18 23.00 3.80
C VAL A 402 1.44 22.08 5.00
N ASN A 403 2.58 22.26 5.67
CA ASN A 403 2.96 21.46 6.83
C ASN A 403 2.00 21.70 8.02
N ALA A 404 1.67 22.96 8.32
CA ALA A 404 0.78 23.31 9.42
C ALA A 404 -0.62 22.72 9.23
N ALA A 405 -1.13 22.75 8.01
CA ALA A 405 -2.49 22.30 7.75
C ALA A 405 -2.64 20.75 7.78
N HIS A 406 -1.55 20.03 7.49
CA HIS A 406 -1.50 18.58 7.61
C HIS A 406 -1.17 18.09 9.03
N PHE A 407 -0.35 18.81 9.80
CA PHE A 407 0.23 18.32 11.07
C PHE A 407 -0.10 19.16 12.31
N GLY A 408 -0.69 20.34 12.16
CA GLY A 408 -1.07 21.25 13.26
C GLY A 408 -2.27 20.79 14.11
N ARG A 409 -2.64 19.51 14.11
CA ARG A 409 -3.76 19.00 14.91
C ARG A 409 -3.33 18.66 16.33
N ASN A 410 -3.03 19.71 17.09
CA ASN A 410 -3.32 19.76 18.53
C ASN A 410 -4.26 20.93 18.89
N GLU A 411 -4.81 21.66 17.91
CA GLU A 411 -5.82 22.69 18.14
C GLU A 411 -7.22 22.29 17.64
N PRO A 412 -8.30 22.75 18.31
CA PRO A 412 -9.67 22.33 18.01
C PRO A 412 -10.09 22.74 16.59
N ALA A 413 -10.97 21.93 15.98
CA ALA A 413 -11.54 22.18 14.65
C ALA A 413 -12.07 23.62 14.51
N GLY A 414 -11.37 24.43 13.69
CA GLY A 414 -11.69 25.84 13.48
C GLY A 414 -10.59 26.69 12.84
N THR A 415 -9.34 26.23 12.75
CA THR A 415 -8.17 27.04 12.34
C THR A 415 -7.83 27.01 10.85
N GLY A 416 -8.21 25.98 10.09
CA GLY A 416 -7.79 25.81 8.68
C GLY A 416 -8.15 26.95 7.71
N LEU A 417 -9.03 27.88 8.10
CA LEU A 417 -9.32 29.09 7.32
C LEU A 417 -8.12 30.05 7.22
N ASP A 418 -7.28 30.13 8.25
CA ASP A 418 -6.11 31.02 8.25
C ASP A 418 -4.97 30.45 7.38
N GLU A 419 -4.76 29.13 7.41
CA GLU A 419 -3.85 28.42 6.49
C GLU A 419 -4.38 28.51 5.05
N LEU A 420 -5.67 28.24 4.84
CA LEU A 420 -6.31 28.35 3.53
C LEU A 420 -6.22 29.79 2.99
N ALA A 421 -6.45 30.80 3.83
CA ALA A 421 -6.29 32.20 3.44
C ALA A 421 -4.83 32.51 3.07
N ARG A 422 -3.85 32.01 3.81
CA ARG A 422 -2.42 32.14 3.48
C ARG A 422 -2.09 31.48 2.14
N LEU A 423 -2.61 30.28 1.87
CA LEU A 423 -2.41 29.59 0.60
C LEU A 423 -3.07 30.35 -0.57
N LEU A 424 -4.31 30.81 -0.41
CA LEU A 424 -5.08 31.52 -1.44
C LEU A 424 -4.56 32.92 -1.75
N VAL A 425 -4.09 33.66 -0.74
CA VAL A 425 -3.61 35.04 -0.90
C VAL A 425 -2.11 35.06 -1.24
N GLY A 426 -1.33 34.15 -0.66
CA GLY A 426 0.13 34.15 -0.75
C GLY A 426 0.71 33.30 -1.89
N THR A 427 -0.09 32.44 -2.53
CA THR A 427 0.43 31.45 -3.47
C THR A 427 -0.48 31.29 -4.70
N ARG A 428 -0.02 30.49 -5.67
CA ARG A 428 -0.83 30.00 -6.80
C ARG A 428 -1.00 28.48 -6.77
N LEU A 429 -0.75 27.86 -5.61
CA LEU A 429 -0.84 26.43 -5.44
C LEU A 429 -2.32 26.03 -5.44
N ARG A 430 -2.64 24.95 -6.15
CA ARG A 430 -3.97 24.39 -6.26
C ARG A 430 -4.10 23.12 -5.44
N ALA A 431 -3.14 22.20 -5.51
CA ALA A 431 -3.27 20.92 -4.82
C ALA A 431 -3.40 21.09 -3.28
N PRO A 432 -2.53 21.86 -2.60
CA PRO A 432 -2.69 22.13 -1.17
C PRO A 432 -4.01 22.81 -0.79
N VAL A 433 -4.51 23.74 -1.62
CA VAL A 433 -5.80 24.41 -1.38
C VAL A 433 -6.95 23.40 -1.42
N LEU A 434 -6.92 22.47 -2.38
CA LEU A 434 -7.96 21.46 -2.53
C LEU A 434 -7.95 20.49 -1.34
N TRP A 435 -6.77 20.09 -0.88
CA TRP A 435 -6.62 19.24 0.31
C TRP A 435 -7.26 19.87 1.55
N GLU A 436 -7.03 21.16 1.78
CA GLU A 436 -7.63 21.89 2.91
C GLU A 436 -9.16 21.96 2.83
N THR A 437 -9.71 21.96 1.61
CA THR A 437 -11.16 21.91 1.40
C THR A 437 -11.73 20.49 1.37
N GLY A 438 -10.90 19.47 1.62
CA GLY A 438 -11.31 18.06 1.64
C GLY A 438 -11.60 17.49 0.25
N THR A 439 -10.94 18.01 -0.79
CA THR A 439 -11.11 17.53 -2.18
C THR A 439 -9.76 17.35 -2.90
N SER A 440 -9.78 16.87 -4.13
CA SER A 440 -8.60 16.63 -4.98
C SER A 440 -8.77 17.14 -6.40
N LEU A 441 -7.67 17.27 -7.14
CA LEU A 441 -7.70 17.63 -8.56
C LEU A 441 -8.44 16.57 -9.41
N ALA A 442 -8.41 15.31 -8.99
CA ALA A 442 -9.12 14.23 -9.68
C ALA A 442 -10.64 14.37 -9.54
N GLU A 443 -11.12 14.69 -8.34
CA GLU A 443 -12.54 14.96 -8.08
C GLU A 443 -13.01 16.21 -8.81
N VAL A 444 -12.21 17.29 -8.80
CA VAL A 444 -12.51 18.51 -9.57
C VAL A 444 -12.57 18.21 -11.06
N GLY A 445 -11.61 17.47 -11.62
CA GLY A 445 -11.61 17.11 -13.03
C GLY A 445 -12.79 16.21 -13.41
N THR A 446 -13.18 15.29 -12.52
CA THR A 446 -14.38 14.47 -12.69
C THR A 446 -15.64 15.34 -12.70
N ALA A 447 -15.76 16.27 -11.75
CA ALA A 447 -16.89 17.21 -11.69
C ALA A 447 -16.95 18.12 -12.92
N GLU A 448 -15.81 18.62 -13.42
CA GLU A 448 -15.73 19.43 -14.63
C GLU A 448 -16.12 18.63 -15.88
N ALA A 449 -15.69 17.36 -15.99
CA ALA A 449 -16.07 16.47 -17.08
C ALA A 449 -17.56 16.15 -17.07
N MET A 450 -18.13 15.87 -15.90
CA MET A 450 -19.58 15.65 -15.71
C MET A 450 -20.38 16.90 -16.07
N ALA A 451 -19.95 18.08 -15.59
CA ALA A 451 -20.59 19.34 -15.93
C ALA A 451 -20.53 19.64 -17.44
N GLY A 452 -19.41 19.33 -18.09
CA GLY A 452 -19.26 19.42 -19.56
C GLY A 452 -20.15 18.45 -20.33
N ALA A 453 -20.48 17.29 -19.74
CA ALA A 453 -21.44 16.32 -20.27
C ALA A 453 -22.91 16.66 -19.96
N GLY A 454 -23.18 17.74 -19.20
CA GLY A 454 -24.52 18.11 -18.77
C GLY A 454 -25.06 17.25 -17.61
N GLU A 455 -24.19 16.47 -16.98
CA GLU A 455 -24.48 15.66 -15.81
C GLU A 455 -24.23 16.47 -14.53
N ARG A 456 -25.01 16.19 -13.47
CA ARG A 456 -24.74 16.80 -12.16
C ARG A 456 -23.74 15.94 -11.40
N PRO A 457 -22.64 16.51 -10.89
CA PRO A 457 -21.76 15.79 -9.99
C PRO A 457 -22.55 15.37 -8.73
N PRO A 458 -22.24 14.20 -8.15
CA PRO A 458 -22.90 13.67 -6.95
C PRO A 458 -22.71 14.56 -5.72
#